data_AF-A0A6H1L8M5-F1
#
_entry.id   AF-A0A6H1L8M5-F1
#
_cell.length_a   1.000
_cell.length_b   1.000
_cell.length_c   1.000
_cell.angle_alpha   90.00
_cell.angle_beta   90.00
_cell.angle_gamma   90.00
#
_symmetry.space_group_name_H-M   'P 1'
#
loop_
_entity.id
_entity.type
_entity.pdbx_description
1 polymer ?
#
loop_
_entity_poly.entity_id
_entity_poly.type
_entity_poly.pdbx_seq_one_letter_code
_entity_poly.pdbx_strand_id
1 'polypeptide(L)'
;MTTAPAGTTAPITPEYGDRVIAVETAGSEPIPDAERHGSPLQLLWTWASPNIEFATVYIGVISVLFFGLNFWQAAAALLLGTALGALTQGVLSLDGPRFGVPQMVIGRLSFGYRGNLLPAGVNALVAGVGWFAVNSVSAAFALNTLTGLRPLPSLLLVVAVEIVIGFIGHNFVHAFEKYAFPALAVVFLVAGVWTFDHADLGTTGGGGGIGGFLLAFSTAWGYAAGWNPYATDYSRYLPRTANKFRTALYPAVGLFLSVAVVSLIGAASATIAAPGSATPTAAFTGHLPSWLGDLVLLSIILGGVSANALNVYSSAMSITSLGLRLPAWLGRGALVVLSGVAGTAAAWASLSDAGHAYEAFLLVIAYWIGPWLGVVLVERWFLTRTPDDEPARRLGDRAFTNWPGITALLIGVAVSVPLFSNQEKYVGWVPKHWASFGDITCLVGFVASAALYALLRRAPRTG
;
A
#
# COMPACT_ATOMS: atom_id res chain seq x y z
N MET A 1 42.13 22.45 31.83
CA MET A 1 41.54 22.97 30.58
C MET A 1 42.16 22.20 29.43
N THR A 2 41.42 21.24 28.87
CA THR A 2 41.82 20.47 27.70
C THR A 2 40.59 20.36 26.81
N THR A 3 40.64 21.10 25.71
CA THR A 3 39.61 21.16 24.67
C THR A 3 39.65 19.89 23.84
N ALA A 4 38.54 19.13 23.82
CA ALA A 4 38.36 18.03 22.89
C ALA A 4 38.20 18.55 21.45
N PRO A 5 38.72 17.86 20.41
CA PRO A 5 38.58 18.31 19.02
C PRO A 5 37.14 18.11 18.53
N ALA A 6 36.66 19.07 17.75
CA ALA A 6 35.42 18.96 16.99
C ALA A 6 35.52 17.77 16.02
N GLY A 7 34.60 16.81 16.14
CA GLY A 7 34.47 15.70 15.20
C GLY A 7 33.97 16.22 13.85
N THR A 8 34.87 16.29 12.88
CA THR A 8 34.56 16.54 11.48
C THR A 8 33.71 15.38 10.95
N THR A 9 32.45 15.63 10.60
CA THR A 9 31.63 14.69 9.85
C THR A 9 32.27 14.48 8.48
N ALA A 10 32.80 13.28 8.25
CA ALA A 10 33.34 12.89 6.95
C ALA A 10 32.23 13.00 5.88
N PRO A 11 32.54 13.53 4.68
CA PRO A 11 31.59 13.55 3.57
C PRO A 11 31.30 12.11 3.16
N ILE A 12 30.01 11.75 3.10
CA ILE A 12 29.56 10.46 2.59
C ILE A 12 29.99 10.38 1.12
N THR A 13 30.98 9.55 0.82
CA THR A 13 31.37 9.26 -0.57
C THR A 13 30.22 8.56 -1.29
N PRO A 14 29.90 8.95 -2.54
CA PRO A 14 28.77 8.37 -3.27
C PRO A 14 29.14 6.96 -3.75
N GLU A 15 28.88 5.94 -2.92
CA GLU A 15 29.13 4.53 -3.30
C GLU A 15 27.99 3.89 -4.10
N TYR A 16 26.80 4.49 -4.11
CA TYR A 16 25.60 3.87 -4.70
C TYR A 16 25.53 4.04 -6.24
N GLY A 17 25.42 5.28 -6.74
CA GLY A 17 25.35 5.56 -8.19
C GLY A 17 24.37 4.66 -8.98
N ASP A 18 24.69 4.35 -10.24
CA ASP A 18 23.86 3.52 -11.14
C ASP A 18 24.11 1.99 -11.01
N ARG A 19 24.75 1.51 -9.92
CA ARG A 19 25.22 0.11 -9.84
C ARG A 19 24.09 -0.86 -9.53
N VAL A 20 23.82 -1.79 -10.46
CA VAL A 20 22.72 -2.78 -10.39
C VAL A 20 22.79 -3.72 -9.18
N ILE A 21 23.97 -3.92 -8.58
CA ILE A 21 24.17 -4.75 -7.38
C ILE A 21 24.94 -3.92 -6.35
N ALA A 22 24.22 -3.19 -5.50
CA ALA A 22 24.76 -2.47 -4.34
C ALA A 22 23.69 -2.42 -3.24
N VAL A 23 24.10 -2.63 -1.99
CA VAL A 23 23.21 -2.51 -0.82
C VAL A 23 23.04 -1.03 -0.52
N GLU A 24 21.86 -0.49 -0.78
CA GLU A 24 21.50 0.91 -0.46
C GLU A 24 21.66 1.18 1.04
N THR A 25 22.47 2.18 1.39
CA THR A 25 22.81 2.57 2.76
C THR A 25 21.94 3.72 3.31
N ALA A 26 21.21 4.42 2.44
CA ALA A 26 20.35 5.54 2.80
C ALA A 26 19.08 5.05 3.53
N GLY A 27 19.02 5.25 4.84
CA GLY A 27 17.88 4.84 5.68
C GLY A 27 16.82 5.93 5.79
N SER A 28 16.76 6.55 6.98
CA SER A 28 15.76 7.56 7.34
C SER A 28 16.26 9.01 7.14
N GLU A 29 17.52 9.16 6.76
CA GLU A 29 18.20 10.42 6.55
C GLU A 29 17.72 11.13 5.26
N PRO A 30 17.74 12.46 5.22
CA PRO A 30 17.44 13.20 4.00
C PRO A 30 18.42 12.86 2.87
N ILE A 31 17.89 12.63 1.67
CA ILE A 31 18.71 12.44 0.46
C ILE A 31 19.49 13.74 0.15
N PRO A 32 20.84 13.67 0.07
CA PRO A 32 21.67 14.81 -0.33
C PRO A 32 21.28 15.34 -1.71
N ASP A 33 21.35 16.65 -1.92
CA ASP A 33 20.93 17.26 -3.20
C ASP A 33 21.72 16.71 -4.42
N ALA A 34 22.98 16.29 -4.22
CA ALA A 34 23.81 15.67 -5.26
C ALA A 34 23.39 14.25 -5.65
N GLU A 35 22.65 13.56 -4.79
CA GLU A 35 22.11 12.21 -5.05
C GLU A 35 20.67 12.24 -5.58
N ARG A 36 20.07 13.44 -5.68
CA ARG A 36 18.72 13.59 -6.23
C ARG A 36 18.74 13.55 -7.75
N HIS A 37 17.89 12.70 -8.32
CA HIS A 37 17.85 12.39 -9.74
C HIS A 37 16.44 12.00 -10.20
N GLY A 38 16.31 11.71 -11.49
CA GLY A 38 15.06 11.19 -12.06
C GLY A 38 14.06 12.27 -12.43
N SER A 39 12.85 11.83 -12.79
CA SER A 39 11.76 12.71 -13.23
C SER A 39 10.42 12.26 -12.67
N PRO A 40 9.46 13.17 -12.46
CA PRO A 40 8.13 12.80 -11.98
C PRO A 40 7.43 11.72 -12.81
N LEU A 41 7.73 11.58 -14.11
CA LEU A 41 7.13 10.56 -14.97
C LEU A 41 7.46 9.14 -14.49
N GLN A 42 8.62 8.94 -13.85
CA GLN A 42 8.99 7.63 -13.29
C GLN A 42 8.00 7.18 -12.23
N LEU A 43 7.44 8.12 -11.45
CA LEU A 43 6.43 7.81 -10.44
C LEU A 43 5.16 7.20 -11.05
N LEU A 44 4.79 7.55 -12.30
CA LEU A 44 3.65 6.91 -12.96
C LEU A 44 3.84 5.40 -13.02
N TRP A 45 5.03 4.96 -13.44
CA TRP A 45 5.35 3.55 -13.59
C TRP A 45 5.55 2.87 -12.24
N THR A 46 6.24 3.53 -11.30
CA THR A 46 6.44 3.04 -9.93
C THR A 46 5.11 2.73 -9.25
N TRP A 47 4.10 3.58 -9.42
CA TRP A 47 2.80 3.39 -8.77
C TRP A 47 1.77 2.66 -9.64
N ALA A 48 2.05 2.39 -10.91
CA ALA A 48 1.21 1.53 -11.74
C ALA A 48 1.62 0.05 -11.62
N SER A 49 2.92 -0.22 -11.58
CA SER A 49 3.48 -1.56 -11.71
C SER A 49 3.00 -2.59 -10.68
N PRO A 50 3.09 -2.33 -9.36
CA PRO A 50 2.74 -3.35 -8.36
C PRO A 50 1.26 -3.67 -8.30
N ASN A 51 0.41 -2.88 -8.96
CA ASN A 51 -1.04 -3.08 -8.94
C ASN A 51 -1.52 -3.95 -10.13
N ILE A 52 -0.62 -4.35 -11.04
CA ILE A 52 -0.95 -5.35 -12.07
C ILE A 52 -0.71 -6.74 -11.47
N GLU A 53 -1.55 -7.07 -10.51
CA GLU A 53 -1.47 -8.29 -9.72
C GLU A 53 -2.85 -8.84 -9.35
N PHE A 54 -2.88 -10.07 -8.84
CA PHE A 54 -4.14 -10.73 -8.49
C PHE A 54 -4.87 -10.08 -7.33
N ALA A 55 -4.16 -9.44 -6.39
CA ALA A 55 -4.78 -8.72 -5.29
C ALA A 55 -5.75 -7.63 -5.82
N THR A 56 -5.32 -6.89 -6.85
CA THR A 56 -6.16 -5.89 -7.54
C THR A 56 -7.32 -6.53 -8.32
N VAL A 57 -7.12 -7.69 -8.95
CA VAL A 57 -8.23 -8.43 -9.59
C VAL A 57 -9.28 -8.78 -8.54
N TYR A 58 -8.82 -9.29 -7.41
CA TYR A 58 -9.67 -9.89 -6.40
C TYR A 58 -10.57 -8.87 -5.70
N ILE A 59 -10.14 -7.62 -5.51
CA ILE A 59 -11.04 -6.57 -5.01
C ILE A 59 -12.25 -6.35 -5.93
N GLY A 60 -12.07 -6.54 -7.25
CA GLY A 60 -13.15 -6.53 -8.22
C GLY A 60 -14.06 -7.74 -8.08
N VAL A 61 -13.47 -8.93 -7.95
CA VAL A 61 -14.19 -10.20 -7.80
C VAL A 61 -15.11 -10.18 -6.58
N ILE A 62 -14.59 -9.81 -5.40
CA ILE A 62 -15.39 -9.81 -4.16
C ILE A 62 -16.49 -8.75 -4.17
N SER A 63 -16.30 -7.66 -4.92
CA SER A 63 -17.33 -6.62 -5.06
C SER A 63 -18.61 -7.15 -5.70
N VAL A 64 -18.50 -8.10 -6.63
CA VAL A 64 -19.64 -8.75 -7.27
C VAL A 64 -20.09 -9.98 -6.47
N LEU A 65 -19.17 -10.90 -6.18
CA LEU A 65 -19.51 -12.20 -5.61
C LEU A 65 -19.96 -12.13 -4.16
N PHE A 66 -19.33 -11.29 -3.33
CA PHE A 66 -19.52 -11.29 -1.88
C PHE A 66 -20.30 -10.07 -1.41
N PHE A 67 -20.07 -8.91 -2.02
CA PHE A 67 -20.81 -7.70 -1.69
C PHE A 67 -22.15 -7.60 -2.46
N GLY A 68 -22.45 -8.56 -3.34
CA GLY A 68 -23.75 -8.70 -3.98
C GLY A 68 -24.10 -7.56 -4.94
N LEU A 69 -23.10 -6.90 -5.52
CA LEU A 69 -23.30 -5.83 -6.49
C LEU A 69 -23.39 -6.38 -7.91
N ASN A 70 -24.12 -5.68 -8.78
CA ASN A 70 -23.92 -5.88 -10.22
C ASN A 70 -22.60 -5.23 -10.65
N PHE A 71 -22.17 -5.54 -11.89
CA PHE A 71 -20.94 -5.00 -12.46
C PHE A 71 -20.88 -3.46 -12.39
N TRP A 72 -21.94 -2.75 -12.73
CA TRP A 72 -21.94 -1.28 -12.78
C TRP A 72 -21.85 -0.63 -11.40
N GLN A 73 -22.52 -1.20 -10.41
CA GLN A 73 -22.43 -0.78 -9.02
C GLN A 73 -21.01 -1.03 -8.46
N ALA A 74 -20.47 -2.22 -8.71
CA ALA A 74 -19.10 -2.56 -8.34
C ALA A 74 -18.10 -1.62 -9.02
N ALA A 75 -18.22 -1.39 -10.34
CA ALA A 75 -17.38 -0.50 -11.10
C ALA A 75 -17.39 0.93 -10.53
N ALA A 76 -18.57 1.48 -10.24
CA ALA A 76 -18.68 2.80 -9.64
C ALA A 76 -17.99 2.87 -8.26
N ALA A 77 -18.22 1.88 -7.39
CA ALA A 77 -17.60 1.83 -6.07
C ALA A 77 -16.07 1.70 -6.14
N LEU A 78 -15.57 0.79 -6.97
CA LEU A 78 -14.14 0.57 -7.23
C LEU A 78 -13.47 1.85 -7.72
N LEU A 79 -14.02 2.46 -8.79
CA LEU A 79 -13.46 3.68 -9.38
C LEU A 79 -13.43 4.84 -8.40
N LEU A 80 -14.49 5.05 -7.61
CA LEU A 80 -14.56 6.13 -6.64
C LEU A 80 -13.58 5.92 -5.47
N GLY A 81 -13.54 4.70 -4.92
CA GLY A 81 -12.63 4.35 -3.82
C GLY A 81 -11.17 4.49 -4.25
N THR A 82 -10.83 3.91 -5.40
CA THR A 82 -9.48 4.02 -5.99
C THR A 82 -9.10 5.46 -6.30
N ALA A 83 -10.00 6.27 -6.88
CA ALA A 83 -9.71 7.66 -7.22
C ALA A 83 -9.33 8.49 -5.97
N LEU A 84 -10.01 8.28 -4.84
CA LEU A 84 -9.71 8.98 -3.60
C LEU A 84 -8.39 8.53 -2.97
N GLY A 85 -8.09 7.23 -3.00
CA GLY A 85 -6.78 6.70 -2.58
C GLY A 85 -5.65 7.27 -3.45
N ALA A 86 -5.82 7.23 -4.77
CA ALA A 86 -4.85 7.76 -5.73
C ALA A 86 -4.63 9.28 -5.63
N LEU A 87 -5.70 10.06 -5.40
CA LEU A 87 -5.59 11.50 -5.20
C LEU A 87 -4.72 11.82 -3.99
N THR A 88 -4.96 11.13 -2.88
CA THR A 88 -4.20 11.33 -1.64
C THR A 88 -2.74 10.88 -1.80
N GLN A 89 -2.48 9.80 -2.54
CA GLN A 89 -1.13 9.39 -2.92
C GLN A 89 -0.36 10.51 -3.63
N GLY A 90 -0.97 11.12 -4.65
CA GLY A 90 -0.35 12.22 -5.38
C GLY A 90 -0.06 13.45 -4.53
N VAL A 91 -0.99 13.81 -3.63
CA VAL A 91 -0.80 14.93 -2.70
C VAL A 91 0.39 14.68 -1.77
N LEU A 92 0.54 13.47 -1.25
CA LEU A 92 1.62 13.13 -0.32
C LEU A 92 2.98 13.04 -1.04
N SER A 93 3.03 12.56 -2.29
CA SER A 93 4.28 12.51 -3.08
C SER A 93 4.92 13.89 -3.31
N LEU A 94 4.18 14.99 -3.16
CA LEU A 94 4.73 16.34 -3.21
C LEU A 94 5.76 16.62 -2.10
N ASP A 95 5.66 15.93 -0.98
CA ASP A 95 6.53 16.16 0.17
C ASP A 95 7.90 15.46 0.00
N GLY A 96 8.02 14.53 -0.96
CA GLY A 96 9.25 13.85 -1.32
C GLY A 96 10.36 14.82 -1.77
N PRO A 97 10.20 15.55 -2.89
CA PRO A 97 11.18 16.56 -3.29
C PRO A 97 11.38 17.66 -2.25
N ARG A 98 10.36 17.96 -1.44
CA ARG A 98 10.39 19.00 -0.40
C ARG A 98 11.36 18.65 0.74
N PHE A 99 11.27 17.44 1.29
CA PHE A 99 12.04 17.05 2.48
C PHE A 99 13.14 16.01 2.22
N GLY A 100 13.01 15.20 1.17
CA GLY A 100 13.99 14.17 0.83
C GLY A 100 14.02 12.98 1.78
N VAL A 101 12.93 12.69 2.50
CA VAL A 101 12.87 11.60 3.49
C VAL A 101 11.65 10.68 3.26
N PRO A 102 11.65 9.44 3.79
CA PRO A 102 10.50 8.55 3.76
C PRO A 102 9.23 9.15 4.37
N GLN A 103 8.08 8.62 3.96
CA GLN A 103 6.79 9.21 4.35
C GLN A 103 6.54 9.03 5.85
N MET A 104 6.99 7.90 6.41
CA MET A 104 6.97 7.68 7.85
C MET A 104 7.90 8.62 8.62
N VAL A 105 8.97 9.16 8.02
CA VAL A 105 9.77 10.22 8.66
C VAL A 105 9.01 11.55 8.63
N ILE A 106 8.35 11.88 7.53
CA ILE A 106 7.50 13.09 7.40
C ILE A 106 6.38 13.07 8.44
N GLY A 107 5.84 11.90 8.76
CA GLY A 107 4.86 11.70 9.84
C GLY A 107 5.30 12.26 11.20
N ARG A 108 6.60 12.43 11.46
CA ARG A 108 7.10 13.09 12.68
C ARG A 108 6.57 14.51 12.84
N LEU A 109 6.24 15.22 11.75
CA LEU A 109 5.61 16.55 11.81
C LEU A 109 4.20 16.47 12.40
N SER A 110 3.44 15.46 11.99
CA SER A 110 2.07 15.20 12.44
C SER A 110 2.01 14.62 13.86
N PHE A 111 2.89 13.70 14.21
CA PHE A 111 2.77 12.90 15.44
C PHE A 111 3.87 13.18 16.48
N GLY A 112 4.88 13.98 16.15
CA GLY A 112 6.09 14.15 16.95
C GLY A 112 7.00 12.92 16.82
N TYR A 113 8.24 13.03 17.32
CA TYR A 113 9.22 11.95 17.15
C TYR A 113 8.76 10.64 17.80
N ARG A 114 8.27 10.71 19.05
CA ARG A 114 7.79 9.53 19.80
C ARG A 114 6.40 9.06 19.37
N GLY A 115 5.47 9.98 19.10
CA GLY A 115 4.11 9.60 18.68
C GLY A 115 4.10 8.90 17.31
N ASN A 116 5.05 9.26 16.43
CA ASN A 116 5.20 8.64 15.12
C ASN A 116 5.67 7.18 15.15
N LEU A 117 6.15 6.68 16.30
CA LEU A 117 6.53 5.27 16.43
C LEU A 117 5.33 4.33 16.17
N LEU A 118 4.13 4.75 16.56
CA LEU A 118 2.92 3.95 16.35
C LEU A 118 2.59 3.79 14.86
N PRO A 119 2.33 4.86 14.06
CA PRO A 119 2.03 4.69 12.64
C PRO A 119 3.18 4.06 11.86
N ALA A 120 4.45 4.37 12.19
CA ALA A 120 5.59 3.72 11.55
C ALA A 120 5.65 2.20 11.85
N GLY A 121 5.39 1.79 13.09
CA GLY A 121 5.35 0.38 13.47
C GLY A 121 4.17 -0.38 12.85
N VAL A 122 2.98 0.23 12.84
CA VAL A 122 1.79 -0.31 12.17
C VAL A 122 2.07 -0.49 10.68
N ASN A 123 2.63 0.52 10.03
CA ASN A 123 2.96 0.45 8.61
C ASN A 123 4.04 -0.61 8.32
N ALA A 124 5.06 -0.73 9.16
CA ALA A 124 6.09 -1.76 9.03
C ALA A 124 5.49 -3.18 9.04
N LEU A 125 4.52 -3.42 9.93
CA LEU A 125 3.81 -4.71 10.03
C LEU A 125 2.87 -4.94 8.83
N VAL A 126 2.07 -3.93 8.47
CA VAL A 126 1.12 -4.01 7.35
C VAL A 126 1.85 -4.26 6.04
N ALA A 127 2.91 -3.49 5.76
CA ALA A 127 3.75 -3.64 4.59
C ALA A 127 4.51 -4.97 4.59
N GLY A 128 5.24 -5.24 5.67
CA GLY A 128 6.22 -6.34 5.70
C GLY A 128 5.60 -7.72 5.92
N VAL A 129 4.45 -7.81 6.58
CA VAL A 129 3.81 -9.08 6.93
C VAL A 129 2.47 -9.23 6.22
N GLY A 130 1.61 -8.21 6.30
CA GLY A 130 0.26 -8.27 5.76
C GLY A 130 0.24 -8.39 4.24
N TRP A 131 0.79 -7.40 3.54
CA TRP A 131 0.86 -7.42 2.09
C TRP A 131 1.76 -8.54 1.56
N PHE A 132 2.85 -8.84 2.27
CA PHE A 132 3.67 -10.01 1.98
C PHE A 132 2.82 -11.27 1.89
N ALA A 133 2.02 -11.54 2.92
CA ALA A 133 1.17 -12.71 2.96
C ALA A 133 0.14 -12.76 1.82
N VAL A 134 -0.56 -11.65 1.55
CA VAL A 134 -1.58 -11.57 0.48
C VAL A 134 -0.99 -11.92 -0.89
N ASN A 135 0.16 -11.33 -1.21
CA ASN A 135 0.80 -11.49 -2.51
C ASN A 135 1.41 -12.89 -2.65
N SER A 136 2.04 -13.42 -1.59
CA SER A 136 2.60 -14.78 -1.60
C SER A 136 1.50 -15.84 -1.73
N VAL A 137 0.34 -15.68 -1.06
CA VAL A 137 -0.81 -16.60 -1.20
C VAL A 137 -1.37 -16.55 -2.62
N SER A 138 -1.50 -15.35 -3.20
CA SER A 138 -1.99 -15.19 -4.57
C SER A 138 -1.06 -15.87 -5.59
N ALA A 139 0.26 -15.64 -5.47
CA ALA A 139 1.26 -16.29 -6.30
C ALA A 139 1.33 -17.81 -6.05
N ALA A 140 1.12 -18.28 -4.82
CA ALA A 140 1.03 -19.69 -4.49
C ALA A 140 -0.16 -20.38 -5.16
N PHE A 141 -1.33 -19.75 -5.17
CA PHE A 141 -2.50 -20.29 -5.89
C PHE A 141 -2.28 -20.29 -7.40
N ALA A 142 -1.63 -19.25 -7.94
CA ALA A 142 -1.30 -19.21 -9.35
C ALA A 142 -0.34 -20.35 -9.74
N LEU A 143 0.71 -20.58 -8.94
CA LEU A 143 1.65 -21.69 -9.14
C LEU A 143 0.97 -23.05 -8.95
N ASN A 144 0.09 -23.21 -7.96
CA ASN A 144 -0.73 -24.41 -7.77
C ASN A 144 -1.60 -24.69 -8.99
N THR A 145 -2.23 -23.67 -9.56
CA THR A 145 -3.10 -23.80 -10.74
C THR A 145 -2.29 -24.20 -11.97
N LEU A 146 -1.11 -23.58 -12.16
CA LEU A 146 -0.24 -23.82 -13.32
C LEU A 146 0.43 -25.20 -13.31
N THR A 147 0.77 -25.72 -12.13
CA THR A 147 1.61 -26.93 -11.98
C THR A 147 0.90 -28.13 -11.37
N GLY A 148 -0.26 -27.93 -10.76
CA GLY A 148 -0.95 -28.94 -9.95
C GLY A 148 -0.32 -29.19 -8.57
N LEU A 149 0.76 -28.51 -8.20
CA LEU A 149 1.38 -28.62 -6.87
C LEU A 149 0.42 -28.16 -5.78
N ARG A 150 0.37 -28.84 -4.64
CA ARG A 150 -0.51 -28.42 -3.51
C ARG A 150 -0.18 -26.96 -3.08
N PRO A 151 -1.15 -26.23 -2.50
CA PRO A 151 -0.97 -24.82 -2.15
C PRO A 151 0.20 -24.53 -1.20
N LEU A 152 0.42 -25.35 -0.17
CA LEU A 152 1.51 -25.12 0.80
C LEU A 152 2.93 -25.27 0.16
N PRO A 153 3.26 -26.34 -0.56
CA PRO A 153 4.51 -26.40 -1.32
C PRO A 153 4.68 -25.24 -2.32
N SER A 154 3.60 -24.84 -2.99
CA SER A 154 3.62 -23.70 -3.91
C SER A 154 3.97 -22.40 -3.20
N LEU A 155 3.40 -22.17 -2.01
CA LEU A 155 3.71 -21.03 -1.16
C LEU A 155 5.19 -21.02 -0.75
N LEU A 156 5.72 -22.15 -0.28
CA LEU A 156 7.11 -22.22 0.16
C LEU A 156 8.10 -21.93 -0.98
N LEU A 157 7.80 -22.39 -2.20
CA LEU A 157 8.62 -22.10 -3.38
C LEU A 157 8.58 -20.62 -3.76
N VAL A 158 7.38 -20.03 -3.81
CA VAL A 158 7.19 -18.60 -4.12
C VAL A 158 7.90 -17.73 -3.09
N VAL A 159 7.67 -17.97 -1.80
CA VAL A 159 8.30 -17.22 -0.71
C VAL A 159 9.82 -17.32 -0.76
N ALA A 160 10.37 -18.50 -1.05
CA ALA A 160 11.82 -18.65 -1.18
C ALA A 160 12.38 -17.73 -2.28
N VAL A 161 11.70 -17.65 -3.43
CA VAL A 161 12.06 -16.76 -4.53
C VAL A 161 11.92 -15.29 -4.12
N GLU A 162 10.81 -14.92 -3.46
CA GLU A 162 10.55 -13.55 -2.98
C GLU A 162 11.61 -13.07 -1.98
N ILE A 163 11.99 -13.91 -1.01
CA ILE A 163 13.02 -13.58 -0.01
C ILE A 163 14.38 -13.41 -0.68
N VAL A 164 14.74 -14.30 -1.62
CA VAL A 164 16.01 -14.19 -2.38
C VAL A 164 16.05 -12.90 -3.19
N ILE A 165 14.99 -12.58 -3.92
CA ILE A 165 14.89 -11.35 -4.72
C ILE A 165 14.92 -10.11 -3.82
N GLY A 166 14.18 -10.14 -2.70
CA GLY A 166 14.20 -9.07 -1.70
C GLY A 166 15.59 -8.84 -1.10
N PHE A 167 16.41 -9.89 -0.99
CA PHE A 167 17.79 -9.80 -0.52
C PHE A 167 18.74 -9.15 -1.53
N ILE A 168 18.56 -9.39 -2.84
CA ILE A 168 19.40 -8.85 -3.91
C ILE A 168 19.30 -7.30 -3.99
N GLY A 169 18.15 -6.73 -3.61
CA GLY A 169 18.01 -5.30 -3.32
C GLY A 169 17.38 -4.43 -4.41
N HIS A 170 17.25 -3.12 -4.10
CA HIS A 170 16.46 -2.11 -4.82
C HIS A 170 16.69 -2.05 -6.34
N ASN A 171 17.93 -2.19 -6.80
CA ASN A 171 18.29 -2.00 -8.20
C ASN A 171 17.93 -3.20 -9.09
N PHE A 172 17.91 -4.42 -8.55
CA PHE A 172 17.40 -5.58 -9.25
C PHE A 172 15.88 -5.50 -9.45
N VAL A 173 15.16 -5.02 -8.43
CA VAL A 173 13.71 -4.81 -8.49
C VAL A 173 13.36 -3.78 -9.54
N HIS A 174 14.02 -2.62 -9.57
CA HIS A 174 13.79 -1.59 -10.60
C HIS A 174 14.10 -2.08 -12.02
N ALA A 175 15.16 -2.86 -12.19
CA ALA A 175 15.49 -3.47 -13.47
C ALA A 175 14.42 -4.48 -13.89
N PHE A 176 13.96 -5.33 -12.95
CA PHE A 176 12.88 -6.28 -13.20
C PHE A 176 11.58 -5.57 -13.57
N GLU A 177 11.14 -4.58 -12.80
CA GLU A 177 9.92 -3.81 -13.05
C GLU A 177 9.93 -3.14 -14.41
N LYS A 178 11.08 -2.57 -14.83
CA LYS A 178 11.21 -1.93 -16.14
C LYS A 178 10.82 -2.85 -17.30
N TYR A 179 11.11 -4.15 -17.18
CA TYR A 179 10.84 -5.14 -18.24
C TYR A 179 9.57 -5.95 -17.98
N ALA A 180 9.27 -6.27 -16.71
CA ALA A 180 8.09 -7.02 -16.32
C ALA A 180 6.82 -6.19 -16.53
N PHE A 181 6.82 -4.90 -16.17
CA PHE A 181 5.64 -4.07 -16.22
C PHE A 181 4.95 -4.03 -17.60
N PRO A 182 5.65 -3.72 -18.73
CA PRO A 182 4.99 -3.71 -20.03
C PRO A 182 4.43 -5.07 -20.42
N ALA A 183 5.12 -6.16 -20.08
CA ALA A 183 4.66 -7.52 -20.35
C ALA A 183 3.41 -7.86 -19.54
N LEU A 184 3.42 -7.59 -18.24
CA LEU A 184 2.26 -7.79 -17.35
C LEU A 184 1.06 -6.97 -17.82
N ALA A 185 1.26 -5.69 -18.18
CA ALA A 185 0.21 -4.83 -18.68
C ALA A 185 -0.43 -5.39 -19.96
N VAL A 186 0.38 -5.84 -20.93
CA VAL A 186 -0.15 -6.44 -22.16
C VAL A 186 -0.94 -7.71 -21.87
N VAL A 187 -0.41 -8.63 -21.04
CA VAL A 187 -1.10 -9.88 -20.70
C VAL A 187 -2.45 -9.60 -20.02
N PHE A 188 -2.48 -8.71 -19.03
CA PHE A 188 -3.73 -8.35 -18.35
C PHE A 188 -4.72 -7.62 -19.25
N LEU A 189 -4.27 -6.77 -20.18
CA LEU A 189 -5.16 -6.14 -21.15
C LEU A 189 -5.78 -7.15 -22.12
N VAL A 190 -4.99 -8.11 -22.62
CA VAL A 190 -5.50 -9.19 -23.49
C VAL A 190 -6.48 -10.08 -22.73
N ALA A 191 -6.15 -10.45 -21.48
CA ALA A 191 -7.06 -11.17 -20.60
C ALA A 191 -8.34 -10.37 -20.31
N GLY A 192 -8.21 -9.05 -20.16
CA GLY A 192 -9.33 -8.13 -19.99
C GLY A 192 -10.27 -8.14 -21.19
N VAL A 193 -9.75 -7.97 -22.41
CA VAL A 193 -10.56 -8.02 -23.65
C VAL A 193 -11.32 -9.34 -23.74
N TRP A 194 -10.65 -10.47 -23.49
CA TRP A 194 -11.30 -11.78 -23.50
C TRP A 194 -12.38 -11.91 -22.43
N THR A 195 -12.10 -11.42 -21.22
CA THR A 195 -13.03 -11.46 -20.08
C THR A 195 -14.28 -10.64 -20.38
N PHE A 196 -14.13 -9.42 -20.92
CA PHE A 196 -15.26 -8.55 -21.24
C PHE A 196 -16.12 -9.09 -22.39
N ASP A 197 -15.56 -9.88 -23.30
CA ASP A 197 -16.30 -10.55 -24.37
C ASP A 197 -17.25 -11.65 -23.84
N HIS A 198 -16.92 -12.26 -22.70
CA HIS A 198 -17.68 -13.36 -22.08
C HIS A 198 -18.46 -12.95 -20.83
N ALA A 199 -18.24 -11.74 -20.31
CA ALA A 199 -18.86 -11.25 -19.09
C ALA A 199 -20.34 -10.90 -19.29
N ASP A 200 -21.18 -11.23 -18.30
CA ASP A 200 -22.57 -10.79 -18.27
C ASP A 200 -22.72 -9.52 -17.41
N LEU A 201 -22.57 -8.37 -18.07
CA LEU A 201 -22.69 -7.05 -17.46
C LEU A 201 -24.15 -6.63 -17.19
N GLY A 202 -25.12 -7.41 -17.67
CA GLY A 202 -26.55 -7.14 -17.56
C GLY A 202 -27.21 -7.80 -16.35
N THR A 203 -26.51 -8.71 -15.67
CA THR A 203 -27.01 -9.37 -14.46
C THR A 203 -27.46 -8.38 -13.39
N THR A 204 -28.66 -8.62 -12.85
CA THR A 204 -29.11 -7.91 -11.65
C THR A 204 -28.29 -8.41 -10.46
N GLY A 205 -27.72 -7.49 -9.69
CA GLY A 205 -26.84 -7.82 -8.56
C GLY A 205 -27.55 -8.66 -7.50
N GLY A 206 -26.77 -9.36 -6.67
CA GLY A 206 -27.25 -10.24 -5.60
C GLY A 206 -27.94 -9.54 -4.41
N GLY A 207 -28.36 -8.27 -4.55
CA GLY A 207 -29.10 -7.54 -3.52
C GLY A 207 -28.25 -6.79 -2.50
N GLY A 208 -26.96 -6.57 -2.76
CA GLY A 208 -26.04 -5.89 -1.82
C GLY A 208 -26.42 -4.45 -1.45
N GLY A 209 -27.17 -3.76 -2.31
CA GLY A 209 -27.66 -2.40 -2.06
C GLY A 209 -26.54 -1.40 -1.72
N ILE A 210 -26.86 -0.43 -0.87
CA ILE A 210 -25.91 0.60 -0.45
C ILE A 210 -24.81 0.06 0.49
N GLY A 211 -25.11 -0.99 1.27
CA GLY A 211 -24.13 -1.60 2.17
C GLY A 211 -23.01 -2.30 1.41
N GLY A 212 -23.36 -3.10 0.39
CA GLY A 212 -22.39 -3.71 -0.52
C GLY A 212 -21.58 -2.68 -1.30
N PHE A 213 -22.21 -1.56 -1.70
CA PHE A 213 -21.52 -0.47 -2.38
C PHE A 213 -20.45 0.17 -1.48
N LEU A 214 -20.80 0.43 -0.22
CA LEU A 214 -19.88 1.02 0.75
C LEU A 214 -18.74 0.06 1.14
N LEU A 215 -19.01 -1.25 1.20
CA LEU A 215 -17.97 -2.27 1.34
C LEU A 215 -17.01 -2.25 0.14
N ALA A 216 -17.52 -2.34 -1.09
CA ALA A 216 -16.71 -2.28 -2.31
C ALA A 216 -15.85 -1.01 -2.37
N PHE A 217 -16.46 0.14 -2.04
CA PHE A 217 -15.78 1.42 -1.97
C PHE A 217 -14.66 1.42 -0.92
N SER A 218 -14.95 0.99 0.31
CA SER A 218 -13.99 0.96 1.42
C SER A 218 -12.86 -0.02 1.17
N THR A 219 -13.13 -1.15 0.53
CA THR A 219 -12.14 -2.13 0.07
C THR A 219 -11.21 -1.55 -1.01
N ALA A 220 -11.77 -0.95 -2.06
CA ALA A 220 -10.99 -0.33 -3.14
C ALA A 220 -10.16 0.86 -2.66
N TRP A 221 -10.74 1.67 -1.78
CA TRP A 221 -10.06 2.76 -1.12
C TRP A 221 -8.95 2.25 -0.20
N GLY A 222 -9.22 1.22 0.62
CA GLY A 222 -8.23 0.60 1.51
C GLY A 222 -7.04 0.01 0.74
N TYR A 223 -7.30 -0.61 -0.42
CA TYR A 223 -6.26 -1.08 -1.33
C TYR A 223 -5.40 0.09 -1.85
N ALA A 224 -6.03 1.09 -2.48
CA ALA A 224 -5.28 2.21 -3.09
C ALA A 224 -4.59 3.09 -2.05
N ALA A 225 -5.29 3.47 -0.97
CA ALA A 225 -4.74 4.27 0.12
C ALA A 225 -3.71 3.49 0.95
N GLY A 226 -3.68 2.15 0.86
CA GLY A 226 -2.63 1.28 1.37
C GLY A 226 -1.22 1.70 0.96
N TRP A 227 -1.08 2.33 -0.21
CA TRP A 227 0.20 2.84 -0.72
C TRP A 227 0.60 4.22 -0.17
N ASN A 228 -0.32 4.95 0.46
CA ASN A 228 -0.12 6.32 0.96
C ASN A 228 1.01 6.45 2.00
N PRO A 229 1.18 5.51 2.94
CA PRO A 229 2.32 5.50 3.86
C PRO A 229 3.69 5.34 3.18
N TYR A 230 3.75 5.12 1.87
CA TYR A 230 4.97 4.95 1.08
C TYR A 230 5.19 6.09 0.06
N ALA A 231 4.28 7.08 0.01
CA ALA A 231 4.20 8.09 -1.05
C ALA A 231 5.52 8.84 -1.35
N THR A 232 6.38 8.99 -0.35
CA THR A 232 7.67 9.68 -0.48
C THR A 232 8.89 8.78 -0.48
N ASP A 233 8.73 7.47 -0.33
CA ASP A 233 9.85 6.52 -0.34
C ASP A 233 10.60 6.60 -1.68
N TYR A 234 9.86 6.78 -2.78
CA TYR A 234 10.43 6.95 -4.13
C TYR A 234 10.55 8.42 -4.55
N SER A 235 9.56 9.26 -4.24
CA SER A 235 9.58 10.67 -4.67
C SER A 235 10.62 11.51 -3.94
N ARG A 236 11.20 11.04 -2.82
CA ARG A 236 12.32 11.70 -2.11
C ARG A 236 13.58 11.91 -2.95
N TYR A 237 13.78 11.05 -3.94
CA TYR A 237 14.94 11.13 -4.84
C TYR A 237 14.80 12.21 -5.91
N LEU A 238 13.60 12.74 -6.13
CA LEU A 238 13.41 13.76 -7.16
C LEU A 238 14.12 15.08 -6.78
N PRO A 239 14.63 15.83 -7.79
CA PRO A 239 15.19 17.15 -7.57
C PRO A 239 14.20 18.11 -6.90
N ARG A 240 14.68 19.01 -6.05
CA ARG A 240 13.84 20.05 -5.42
C ARG A 240 13.11 20.96 -6.42
N THR A 241 13.66 21.07 -7.62
CA THR A 241 13.10 21.83 -8.76
C THR A 241 12.08 21.04 -9.58
N ALA A 242 11.78 19.79 -9.20
CA ALA A 242 10.80 18.96 -9.90
C ALA A 242 9.43 19.66 -9.98
N ASN A 243 8.77 19.52 -11.13
CA ASN A 243 7.48 20.16 -11.37
C ASN A 243 6.42 19.60 -10.42
N LYS A 244 5.91 20.44 -9.51
CA LYS A 244 4.94 20.07 -8.47
C LYS A 244 3.69 19.40 -9.04
N PHE A 245 3.10 19.96 -10.10
CA PHE A 245 1.89 19.40 -10.70
C PHE A 245 2.14 17.97 -11.21
N ARG A 246 3.24 17.74 -11.91
CA ARG A 246 3.61 16.40 -12.40
C ARG A 246 3.96 15.43 -11.26
N THR A 247 4.62 15.92 -10.21
CA THR A 247 4.93 15.11 -9.01
C THR A 247 3.67 14.64 -8.28
N ALA A 248 2.57 15.39 -8.35
CA ALA A 248 1.29 14.95 -7.81
C ALA A 248 0.48 14.10 -8.82
N LEU A 249 0.43 14.52 -10.08
CA LEU A 249 -0.44 13.90 -11.09
C LEU A 249 0.00 12.49 -11.44
N TYR A 250 1.29 12.28 -11.73
CA TYR A 250 1.78 11.00 -12.23
C TYR A 250 1.65 9.82 -11.25
N PRO A 251 2.01 9.93 -9.96
CA PRO A 251 1.74 8.84 -9.01
C PRO A 251 0.24 8.57 -8.85
N ALA A 252 -0.61 9.60 -8.83
CA ALA A 252 -2.06 9.45 -8.74
C ALA A 252 -2.63 8.74 -9.98
N VAL A 253 -2.25 9.17 -11.18
CA VAL A 253 -2.70 8.56 -12.44
C VAL A 253 -2.19 7.13 -12.57
N GLY A 254 -0.92 6.87 -12.22
CA GLY A 254 -0.34 5.53 -12.23
C GLY A 254 -1.14 4.57 -11.37
N LEU A 255 -1.34 4.91 -10.10
CA LEU A 255 -2.10 4.11 -9.14
C LEU A 255 -3.58 3.95 -9.55
N PHE A 256 -4.22 5.04 -9.97
CA PHE A 256 -5.62 5.00 -10.38
C PHE A 256 -5.84 4.10 -11.59
N LEU A 257 -5.09 4.30 -12.67
CA LEU A 257 -5.30 3.57 -13.92
C LEU A 257 -5.01 2.07 -13.75
N SER A 258 -3.93 1.70 -13.07
CA SER A 258 -3.60 0.29 -12.85
C SER A 258 -4.67 -0.40 -12.02
N VAL A 259 -5.09 0.21 -10.90
CA VAL A 259 -6.07 -0.40 -10.00
C VAL A 259 -7.46 -0.42 -10.65
N ALA A 260 -7.88 0.67 -11.29
CA ALA A 260 -9.16 0.75 -11.98
C ALA A 260 -9.29 -0.31 -13.06
N VAL A 261 -8.33 -0.41 -13.98
CA VAL A 261 -8.41 -1.35 -15.10
C VAL A 261 -8.43 -2.79 -14.61
N VAL A 262 -7.50 -3.16 -13.73
CA VAL A 262 -7.35 -4.55 -13.29
C VAL A 262 -8.50 -4.99 -12.38
N SER A 263 -9.00 -4.11 -11.50
CA SER A 263 -10.17 -4.43 -10.67
C SER A 263 -11.47 -4.52 -11.47
N LEU A 264 -11.65 -3.72 -12.53
CA LEU A 264 -12.79 -3.86 -13.44
C LEU A 264 -12.75 -5.19 -14.21
N ILE A 265 -11.56 -5.64 -14.62
CA ILE A 265 -11.40 -6.99 -15.20
C ILE A 265 -11.82 -8.07 -14.20
N GLY A 266 -11.42 -7.93 -12.92
CA GLY A 266 -11.86 -8.85 -11.87
C GLY A 266 -13.37 -8.84 -11.63
N ALA A 267 -13.99 -7.65 -11.59
CA ALA A 267 -15.43 -7.52 -11.45
C ALA A 267 -16.19 -8.13 -12.64
N ALA A 268 -15.68 -7.95 -13.87
CA ALA A 268 -16.24 -8.57 -15.06
C ALA A 268 -16.10 -10.10 -15.00
N SER A 269 -14.93 -10.62 -14.61
CA SER A 269 -14.69 -12.06 -14.46
C SER A 269 -15.64 -12.70 -13.45
N ALA A 270 -15.99 -12.01 -12.37
CA ALA A 270 -16.95 -12.50 -11.39
C ALA A 270 -18.38 -12.68 -11.92
N THR A 271 -18.71 -12.11 -13.07
CA THR A 271 -20.00 -12.35 -13.75
C THR A 271 -20.00 -13.64 -14.58
N ILE A 272 -18.83 -14.27 -14.76
CA ILE A 272 -18.65 -15.50 -15.51
C ILE A 272 -18.70 -16.67 -14.54
N ALA A 273 -19.47 -17.71 -14.87
CA ALA A 273 -19.59 -18.88 -14.01
C ALA A 273 -18.24 -19.62 -13.86
N ALA A 274 -17.83 -19.85 -12.61
CA ALA A 274 -16.65 -20.64 -12.26
C ALA A 274 -17.02 -21.85 -11.39
N PRO A 275 -16.26 -22.96 -11.43
CA PRO A 275 -16.48 -24.10 -10.55
C PRO A 275 -16.32 -23.71 -9.07
N GLY A 276 -17.26 -24.09 -8.22
CA GLY A 276 -17.25 -23.71 -6.79
C GLY A 276 -16.08 -24.28 -5.96
N SER A 277 -15.35 -25.28 -6.48
CA SER A 277 -14.17 -25.85 -5.83
C SER A 277 -12.85 -25.27 -6.34
N ALA A 278 -12.88 -24.31 -7.28
CA ALA A 278 -11.68 -23.71 -7.83
C ALA A 278 -11.00 -22.80 -6.80
N THR A 279 -9.66 -22.77 -6.80
CA THR A 279 -8.92 -21.72 -6.10
C THR A 279 -9.24 -20.35 -6.73
N PRO A 280 -9.06 -19.22 -6.02
CA PRO A 280 -9.37 -17.91 -6.57
C PRO A 280 -8.71 -17.63 -7.94
N THR A 281 -7.44 -18.03 -8.12
CA THR A 281 -6.72 -17.85 -9.39
C THR A 281 -7.23 -18.78 -10.49
N ALA A 282 -7.63 -20.01 -10.14
CA ALA A 282 -8.23 -20.94 -11.09
C ALA A 282 -9.62 -20.48 -11.52
N ALA A 283 -10.42 -19.93 -10.59
CA ALA A 283 -11.73 -19.34 -10.90
C ALA A 283 -11.59 -18.15 -11.86
N PHE A 284 -10.57 -17.30 -11.64
CA PHE A 284 -10.30 -16.15 -12.51
C PHE A 284 -9.75 -16.52 -13.90
N THR A 285 -9.02 -17.62 -14.03
CA THR A 285 -8.36 -17.98 -15.30
C THR A 285 -9.09 -19.05 -16.11
N GLY A 286 -10.05 -19.75 -15.50
CA GLY A 286 -10.72 -20.90 -16.12
C GLY A 286 -11.56 -20.61 -17.36
N HIS A 287 -12.00 -19.36 -17.56
CA HIS A 287 -12.72 -18.93 -18.77
C HIS A 287 -11.79 -18.47 -19.91
N LEU A 288 -10.48 -18.34 -19.64
CA LEU A 288 -9.50 -17.93 -20.63
C LEU A 288 -9.04 -19.14 -21.46
N PRO A 289 -8.59 -18.95 -22.71
CA PRO A 289 -7.87 -19.99 -23.45
C PRO A 289 -6.64 -20.44 -22.67
N SER A 290 -6.31 -21.73 -22.71
CA SER A 290 -5.24 -22.32 -21.90
C SER A 290 -3.93 -21.53 -21.97
N TRP A 291 -3.47 -21.17 -23.17
CA TRP A 291 -2.24 -20.39 -23.35
C TRP A 291 -2.29 -19.01 -22.67
N LEU A 292 -3.46 -18.36 -22.66
CA LEU A 292 -3.64 -17.03 -22.05
C LEU A 292 -3.81 -17.17 -20.54
N GLY A 293 -4.55 -18.19 -20.08
CA GLY A 293 -4.67 -18.55 -18.68
C GLY A 293 -3.30 -18.80 -18.05
N ASP A 294 -2.46 -19.61 -18.69
CA ASP A 294 -1.10 -19.91 -18.22
C ASP A 294 -0.22 -18.65 -18.16
N LEU A 295 -0.31 -17.76 -19.16
CA LEU A 295 0.39 -16.48 -19.15
C LEU A 295 -0.09 -15.55 -18.04
N VAL A 296 -1.39 -15.53 -17.76
CA VAL A 296 -1.97 -14.76 -16.65
C VAL A 296 -1.51 -15.32 -15.31
N LEU A 297 -1.49 -16.65 -15.13
CA LEU A 297 -0.99 -17.30 -13.92
C LEU A 297 0.49 -16.98 -13.69
N LEU A 298 1.31 -17.06 -14.74
CA LEU A 298 2.72 -16.65 -14.67
C LEU A 298 2.84 -15.17 -14.31
N SER A 299 2.00 -14.32 -14.90
CA SER A 299 1.96 -12.88 -14.60
C SER A 299 1.57 -12.59 -13.15
N ILE A 300 0.64 -13.36 -12.57
CA ILE A 300 0.26 -13.25 -11.15
C ILE A 300 1.44 -13.58 -10.24
N ILE A 301 2.20 -14.64 -10.56
CA ILE A 301 3.41 -15.00 -9.79
C ILE A 301 4.44 -13.86 -9.85
N LEU A 302 4.74 -13.36 -11.05
CA LEU A 302 5.72 -12.29 -11.25
C LEU A 302 5.27 -10.96 -10.63
N GLY A 303 3.98 -10.63 -10.74
CA GLY A 303 3.37 -9.46 -10.12
C GLY A 303 3.46 -9.48 -8.60
N GLY A 304 3.08 -10.61 -7.98
CA GLY A 304 3.15 -10.77 -6.51
C GLY A 304 4.58 -10.63 -5.98
N VAL A 305 5.56 -11.21 -6.67
CA VAL A 305 6.99 -11.05 -6.34
C VAL A 305 7.42 -9.57 -6.44
N SER A 306 6.98 -8.86 -7.47
CA SER A 306 7.28 -7.43 -7.66
C SER A 306 6.71 -6.59 -6.53
N ALA A 307 5.42 -6.76 -6.23
CA ALA A 307 4.72 -6.03 -5.18
C ALA A 307 5.37 -6.29 -3.81
N ASN A 308 5.74 -7.54 -3.52
CA ASN A 308 6.44 -7.89 -2.28
C ASN A 308 7.83 -7.26 -2.16
N ALA A 309 8.54 -7.08 -3.27
CA ALA A 309 9.81 -6.39 -3.24
C ALA A 309 9.67 -4.92 -2.80
N LEU A 310 8.63 -4.20 -3.27
CA LEU A 310 8.32 -2.84 -2.82
C LEU A 310 7.85 -2.81 -1.36
N ASN A 311 6.95 -3.72 -0.99
CA ASN A 311 6.38 -3.76 0.35
C ASN A 311 7.44 -4.03 1.44
N VAL A 312 8.38 -4.95 1.17
CA VAL A 312 9.47 -5.22 2.09
C VAL A 312 10.45 -4.06 2.16
N TYR A 313 10.73 -3.37 1.03
CA TYR A 313 11.53 -2.15 1.05
C TYR A 313 10.90 -1.07 1.94
N SER A 314 9.62 -0.76 1.72
CA SER A 314 8.90 0.23 2.53
C SER A 314 8.70 -0.19 3.98
N SER A 315 8.59 -1.49 4.26
CA SER A 315 8.62 -2.03 5.62
C SER A 315 9.96 -1.71 6.29
N ALA A 316 11.09 -1.95 5.61
CA ALA A 316 12.41 -1.59 6.13
C ALA A 316 12.54 -0.07 6.35
N MET A 317 12.05 0.77 5.44
CA MET A 317 12.02 2.24 5.63
C MET A 317 11.16 2.65 6.83
N SER A 318 10.04 1.97 7.06
CA SER A 318 9.18 2.21 8.23
C SER A 318 9.87 1.80 9.54
N ILE A 319 10.60 0.68 9.54
CA ILE A 319 11.39 0.23 10.71
C ILE A 319 12.52 1.22 11.00
N THR A 320 13.25 1.70 9.99
CA THR A 320 14.29 2.72 10.22
C THR A 320 13.71 4.04 10.73
N SER A 321 12.48 4.37 10.33
CA SER A 321 11.75 5.55 10.80
C SER A 321 11.42 5.50 12.30
N LEU A 322 11.43 4.33 12.93
CA LEU A 322 11.30 4.16 14.39
C LEU A 322 12.49 4.78 15.15
N GLY A 323 13.62 5.03 14.48
CA GLY A 323 14.79 5.63 15.11
C GLY A 323 15.43 4.76 16.20
N LEU A 324 15.17 3.45 16.15
CA LEU A 324 15.79 2.45 17.01
C LEU A 324 17.24 2.23 16.56
N ARG A 325 18.17 2.13 17.52
CA ARG A 325 19.53 1.67 17.24
C ARG A 325 19.50 0.17 17.06
N LEU A 326 19.32 -0.28 15.83
CA LEU A 326 19.33 -1.70 15.52
C LEU A 326 20.75 -2.26 15.67
N PRO A 327 20.91 -3.51 16.17
CA PRO A 327 22.19 -4.19 16.16
C PRO A 327 22.77 -4.26 14.74
N ALA A 328 24.10 -4.24 14.61
CA ALA A 328 24.77 -4.25 13.29
C ALA A 328 24.42 -5.47 12.42
N TRP A 329 24.04 -6.61 13.04
CA TRP A 329 23.59 -7.80 12.33
C TRP A 329 22.16 -7.70 11.80
N LEU A 330 21.35 -6.78 12.35
CA LEU A 330 19.97 -6.52 11.95
C LEU A 330 19.91 -5.44 10.85
N GLY A 331 20.76 -5.59 9.84
CA GLY A 331 20.75 -4.73 8.65
C GLY A 331 19.49 -4.94 7.81
N ARG A 332 19.33 -4.13 6.76
CA ARG A 332 18.16 -4.18 5.86
C ARG A 332 17.84 -5.60 5.34
N GLY A 333 18.85 -6.36 4.94
CA GLY A 333 18.65 -7.74 4.47
C GLY A 333 18.11 -8.68 5.55
N ALA A 334 18.49 -8.50 6.82
CA ALA A 334 17.95 -9.29 7.92
C ALA A 334 16.48 -8.92 8.21
N LEU A 335 16.14 -7.63 8.13
CA LEU A 335 14.75 -7.17 8.25
C LEU A 335 13.86 -7.73 7.14
N VAL A 336 14.36 -7.78 5.90
CA VAL A 336 13.68 -8.44 4.77
C VAL A 336 13.35 -9.89 5.10
N VAL A 337 14.33 -10.66 5.58
CA VAL A 337 14.14 -12.07 5.92
C VAL A 337 13.15 -12.24 7.08
N LEU A 338 13.25 -11.42 8.13
CA LEU A 338 12.34 -11.50 9.28
C LEU A 338 10.89 -11.16 8.88
N SER A 339 10.70 -10.10 8.09
CA SER A 339 9.40 -9.75 7.53
C SER A 339 8.85 -10.86 6.65
N GLY A 340 9.69 -11.44 5.77
CA GLY A 340 9.31 -12.56 4.91
C GLY A 340 8.91 -13.81 5.71
N VAL A 341 9.66 -14.17 6.75
CA VAL A 341 9.32 -15.32 7.62
C VAL A 341 8.00 -15.08 8.37
N ALA A 342 7.81 -13.88 8.93
CA ALA A 342 6.56 -13.53 9.61
C ALA A 342 5.37 -13.50 8.62
N GLY A 343 5.58 -12.94 7.43
CA GLY A 343 4.61 -12.93 6.33
C GLY A 343 4.25 -14.34 5.86
N THR A 344 5.22 -15.25 5.82
CA THR A 344 5.00 -16.67 5.48
C THR A 344 4.11 -17.36 6.50
N ALA A 345 4.31 -17.10 7.80
CA ALA A 345 3.45 -17.64 8.83
C ALA A 345 2.01 -17.13 8.70
N ALA A 346 1.83 -15.84 8.39
CA ALA A 346 0.52 -15.25 8.12
C ALA A 346 -0.12 -15.80 6.83
N ALA A 347 0.67 -16.01 5.77
CA ALA A 347 0.25 -16.64 4.51
C ALA A 347 -0.22 -18.08 4.74
N TRP A 348 0.50 -18.85 5.55
CA TRP A 348 0.08 -20.18 5.93
C TRP A 348 -1.24 -20.15 6.70
N ALA A 349 -1.36 -19.29 7.71
CA ALA A 349 -2.60 -19.19 8.49
C ALA A 349 -3.82 -18.79 7.65
N SER A 350 -3.64 -18.12 6.51
CA SER A 350 -4.71 -17.67 5.62
C SER A 350 -5.01 -18.60 4.44
N LEU A 351 -4.13 -19.56 4.12
CA LEU A 351 -4.24 -20.44 2.95
C LEU A 351 -5.59 -21.18 2.84
N SER A 352 -6.19 -21.57 3.97
CA SER A 352 -7.47 -22.29 4.00
C SER A 352 -8.69 -21.41 3.73
N ASP A 353 -8.58 -20.11 3.99
CA ASP A 353 -9.67 -19.15 3.83
C ASP A 353 -9.14 -17.78 3.38
N ALA A 354 -8.37 -17.83 2.29
CA ALA A 354 -7.61 -16.67 1.82
C ALA A 354 -8.53 -15.51 1.43
N GLY A 355 -9.76 -15.82 1.00
CA GLY A 355 -10.71 -14.82 0.56
C GLY A 355 -11.18 -13.91 1.68
N HIS A 356 -11.68 -14.49 2.77
CA HIS A 356 -12.09 -13.74 3.96
C HIS A 356 -10.89 -13.08 4.64
N ALA A 357 -9.75 -13.77 4.71
CA ALA A 357 -8.52 -13.20 5.25
C ALA A 357 -8.09 -11.94 4.50
N TYR A 358 -8.20 -11.93 3.18
CA TYR A 358 -7.82 -10.79 2.37
C TYR A 358 -8.82 -9.62 2.49
N GLU A 359 -10.14 -9.89 2.44
CA GLU A 359 -11.16 -8.88 2.70
C GLU A 359 -10.95 -8.21 4.07
N ALA A 360 -10.79 -9.02 5.12
CA ALA A 360 -10.52 -8.55 6.48
C ALA A 360 -9.27 -7.65 6.54
N PHE A 361 -8.21 -8.03 5.84
CA PHE A 361 -6.97 -7.27 5.79
C PHE A 361 -7.18 -5.88 5.14
N LEU A 362 -7.89 -5.80 4.02
CA LEU A 362 -8.16 -4.53 3.32
C LEU A 362 -8.99 -3.57 4.18
N LEU A 363 -10.02 -4.08 4.86
CA LEU A 363 -10.83 -3.27 5.76
C LEU A 363 -9.99 -2.77 6.95
N VAL A 364 -9.19 -3.62 7.58
CA VAL A 364 -8.31 -3.23 8.69
C VAL A 364 -7.28 -2.17 8.25
N ILE A 365 -6.73 -2.27 7.04
CA ILE A 365 -5.88 -1.21 6.46
C ILE A 365 -6.67 0.11 6.42
N ALA A 366 -7.89 0.07 5.87
CA ALA A 366 -8.71 1.26 5.74
C ALA A 366 -9.00 1.93 7.10
N TYR A 367 -9.14 1.14 8.16
CA TYR A 367 -9.48 1.63 9.50
C TYR A 367 -8.39 2.46 10.16
N TRP A 368 -7.11 2.19 9.87
CA TRP A 368 -6.01 2.99 10.44
C TRP A 368 -5.56 4.09 9.47
N ILE A 369 -5.57 3.83 8.17
CA ILE A 369 -5.16 4.81 7.15
C ILE A 369 -6.11 5.99 7.11
N GLY A 370 -7.42 5.79 7.32
CA GLY A 370 -8.41 6.88 7.33
C GLY A 370 -8.07 7.94 8.39
N PRO A 371 -8.09 7.56 9.67
CA PRO A 371 -7.61 8.40 10.77
C PRO A 371 -6.22 9.02 10.53
N TRP A 372 -5.25 8.21 10.08
CA TRP A 372 -3.88 8.68 9.82
C TRP A 372 -3.83 9.78 8.75
N LEU A 373 -4.51 9.58 7.61
CA LEU A 373 -4.63 10.58 6.54
C LEU A 373 -5.32 11.85 7.04
N GLY A 374 -6.35 11.72 7.89
CA GLY A 374 -7.03 12.86 8.47
C GLY A 374 -6.06 13.79 9.21
N VAL A 375 -5.17 13.22 10.03
CA VAL A 375 -4.13 13.99 10.74
C VAL A 375 -3.08 14.53 9.77
N VAL A 376 -2.55 13.69 8.88
CA VAL A 376 -1.43 14.05 7.99
C VAL A 376 -1.82 15.14 7.01
N LEU A 377 -3.00 15.06 6.38
CA LEU A 377 -3.46 16.07 5.43
C LEU A 377 -3.76 17.41 6.10
N VAL A 378 -4.28 17.41 7.32
CA VAL A 378 -4.49 18.63 8.10
C VAL A 378 -3.15 19.26 8.52
N GLU A 379 -2.18 18.46 8.99
CA GLU A 379 -0.84 19.00 9.29
C GLU A 379 -0.19 19.58 8.04
N ARG A 380 -0.28 18.86 6.92
CA ARG A 380 0.23 19.35 5.63
C ARG A 380 -0.41 20.68 5.24
N TRP A 381 -1.70 20.84 5.45
CA TRP A 381 -2.40 22.11 5.20
C TRP A 381 -1.85 23.25 6.07
N PHE A 382 -1.55 23.02 7.36
CA PHE A 382 -0.89 24.02 8.19
C PHE A 382 0.52 24.36 7.68
N LEU A 383 1.28 23.35 7.25
CA LEU A 383 2.65 23.51 6.72
C LEU A 383 2.72 24.24 5.37
N THR A 384 1.61 24.44 4.66
CA THR A 384 1.60 25.25 3.42
C THR A 384 1.95 26.71 3.69
N ARG A 385 1.81 27.17 4.94
CA ARG A 385 2.08 28.54 5.37
C ARG A 385 3.41 28.67 6.14
N THR A 386 4.17 27.59 6.26
CA THR A 386 5.43 27.54 7.02
C THR A 386 6.60 27.40 6.06
N PRO A 387 7.65 28.24 6.18
CA PRO A 387 8.91 28.06 5.45
C PRO A 387 9.49 26.66 5.66
N ASP A 388 10.07 26.06 4.62
CA ASP A 388 10.44 24.63 4.60
C ASP A 388 11.60 24.24 5.55
N ASP A 389 12.44 25.20 5.92
CA ASP A 389 13.59 25.01 6.82
C ASP A 389 13.16 24.67 8.26
N GLU A 390 12.07 25.27 8.73
CA GLU A 390 11.52 25.01 10.05
C GLU A 390 11.03 23.56 10.24
N PRO A 391 10.11 23.01 9.41
CA PRO A 391 9.70 21.61 9.51
C PRO A 391 10.86 20.67 9.22
N ALA A 392 11.77 20.99 8.30
CA ALA A 392 12.94 20.14 8.04
C ALA A 392 13.79 19.91 9.30
N ARG A 393 13.99 20.94 10.13
CA ARG A 393 14.69 20.79 11.43
C ARG A 393 13.95 19.88 12.40
N ARG A 394 12.61 19.93 12.43
CA ARG A 394 11.79 19.12 13.35
C ARG A 394 11.83 17.63 13.04
N LEU A 395 12.11 17.23 11.78
CA LEU A 395 12.17 15.83 11.38
C LEU A 395 13.30 15.05 12.08
N GLY A 396 14.42 15.72 12.39
CA GLY A 396 15.56 15.15 13.11
C GLY A 396 15.55 15.39 14.61
N ASP A 397 14.70 16.29 15.10
CA ASP A 397 14.63 16.65 16.52
C ASP A 397 13.86 15.60 17.34
N ARG A 398 14.60 14.86 18.17
CA ARG A 398 14.04 13.84 19.07
C ARG A 398 13.19 14.41 20.20
N ALA A 399 13.34 15.69 20.52
CA ALA A 399 12.54 16.39 21.51
C ALA A 399 11.24 16.94 20.93
N PHE A 400 11.09 16.99 19.60
CA PHE A 400 9.87 17.49 18.97
C PHE A 400 8.67 16.58 19.30
N THR A 401 7.63 17.19 19.89
CA THR A 401 6.40 16.51 20.27
C THR A 401 5.19 17.11 19.57
N ASN A 402 4.25 16.25 19.22
CA ASN A 402 2.95 16.65 18.67
C ASN A 402 1.85 15.71 19.17
N TRP A 403 1.57 15.80 20.48
CA TRP A 403 0.51 15.03 21.13
C TRP A 403 -0.87 15.16 20.46
N PRO A 404 -1.30 16.35 19.96
CA PRO A 404 -2.53 16.45 19.19
C PRO A 404 -2.67 15.41 18.08
N GLY A 405 -1.59 15.09 17.36
CA GLY A 405 -1.64 14.17 16.23
C GLY A 405 -1.93 12.74 16.64
N ILE A 406 -1.19 12.23 17.62
CA ILE A 406 -1.39 10.86 18.10
C ILE A 406 -2.72 10.71 18.83
N THR A 407 -3.15 11.73 19.58
CA THR A 407 -4.46 11.77 20.23
C THR A 407 -5.58 11.73 19.19
N ALA A 408 -5.48 12.52 18.12
CA ALA A 408 -6.49 12.54 17.07
C ALA A 408 -6.56 11.23 16.29
N LEU A 409 -5.42 10.59 16.02
CA LEU A 409 -5.35 9.25 15.42
C LEU A 409 -6.05 8.20 16.29
N LEU A 410 -5.65 8.12 17.57
CA LEU A 410 -6.19 7.11 18.49
C LEU A 410 -7.68 7.29 18.76
N ILE A 411 -8.14 8.52 18.95
CA ILE A 411 -9.57 8.80 19.14
C ILE A 411 -10.35 8.52 17.85
N GLY A 412 -9.80 8.86 16.68
CA GLY A 412 -10.41 8.52 15.40
C GLY A 412 -10.67 7.03 15.27
N VAL A 413 -9.66 6.19 15.53
CA VAL A 413 -9.78 4.73 15.52
C VAL A 413 -10.75 4.23 16.61
N ALA A 414 -10.63 4.74 17.84
CA ALA A 414 -11.46 4.32 18.97
C ALA A 414 -12.94 4.68 18.81
N VAL A 415 -13.26 5.67 17.99
CA VAL A 415 -14.64 6.03 17.64
C VAL A 415 -15.09 5.27 16.40
N SER A 416 -14.29 5.26 15.33
CA SER A 416 -14.74 4.76 14.03
C SER A 416 -14.86 3.23 13.99
N VAL A 417 -13.95 2.49 14.62
CA VAL A 417 -13.97 1.02 14.57
C VAL A 417 -15.14 0.48 15.39
N PRO A 418 -15.31 0.80 16.69
CA PRO A 418 -16.40 0.20 17.48
C PRO A 418 -17.80 0.56 17.00
N LEU A 419 -17.94 1.71 16.35
CA LEU A 419 -19.24 2.18 15.89
C LEU A 419 -19.57 1.77 14.47
N PHE A 420 -18.62 1.77 13.52
CA PHE A 420 -18.94 1.74 12.09
C PHE A 420 -18.35 0.57 11.30
N SER A 421 -17.53 -0.29 11.92
CA SER A 421 -16.83 -1.33 11.15
C SER A 421 -17.77 -2.45 10.76
N ASN A 422 -17.61 -3.01 9.58
CA ASN A 422 -18.38 -4.15 9.11
C ASN A 422 -17.44 -5.23 8.59
N GLN A 423 -16.66 -5.78 9.51
CA GLN A 423 -15.68 -6.82 9.23
C GLN A 423 -16.08 -8.12 9.93
N GLU A 424 -15.73 -9.25 9.31
CA GLU A 424 -16.13 -10.60 9.72
C GLU A 424 -15.92 -10.89 11.22
N LYS A 425 -14.76 -10.51 11.79
CA LYS A 425 -14.42 -10.77 13.20
C LYS A 425 -15.03 -9.74 14.14
N TYR A 426 -15.35 -8.55 13.64
CA TYR A 426 -15.93 -7.48 14.44
C TYR A 426 -16.81 -6.55 13.62
N VAL A 427 -18.11 -6.62 13.91
CA VAL A 427 -19.12 -5.68 13.41
C VAL A 427 -19.41 -4.63 14.49
N GLY A 428 -19.28 -3.36 14.13
CA GLY A 428 -19.55 -2.20 14.97
C GLY A 428 -21.04 -2.00 15.24
N TRP A 429 -21.35 -1.09 16.16
CA TRP A 429 -22.71 -0.89 16.65
C TRP A 429 -23.70 -0.46 15.55
N VAL A 430 -23.30 0.42 14.63
CA VAL A 430 -24.14 0.94 13.54
C VAL A 430 -24.50 -0.15 12.54
N PRO A 431 -23.55 -0.85 11.88
CA PRO A 431 -23.90 -1.91 10.93
C PRO A 431 -24.65 -3.09 11.57
N LYS A 432 -24.47 -3.34 12.88
CA LYS A 432 -25.30 -4.31 13.64
C LYS A 432 -26.79 -3.97 13.67
N HIS A 433 -27.14 -2.68 13.77
CA HIS A 433 -28.53 -2.23 13.86
C HIS A 433 -29.09 -1.76 12.51
N TRP A 434 -28.21 -1.30 11.62
CA TRP A 434 -28.55 -0.81 10.29
C TRP A 434 -27.55 -1.35 9.25
N ALA A 435 -27.73 -2.61 8.85
CA ALA A 435 -26.87 -3.30 7.91
C ALA A 435 -26.70 -2.57 6.55
N SER A 436 -27.65 -1.70 6.19
CA SER A 436 -27.56 -0.86 5.00
C SER A 436 -26.35 0.07 4.99
N PHE A 437 -25.77 0.44 6.13
CA PHE A 437 -24.60 1.32 6.18
C PHE A 437 -23.30 0.63 5.73
N GLY A 438 -23.26 -0.71 5.62
CA GLY A 438 -22.04 -1.42 5.24
C GLY A 438 -20.85 -1.03 6.13
N ASP A 439 -19.69 -0.77 5.51
CA ASP A 439 -18.51 -0.24 6.18
C ASP A 439 -18.23 1.22 5.80
N ILE A 440 -18.33 2.12 6.78
CA ILE A 440 -17.94 3.55 6.63
C ILE A 440 -16.87 3.96 7.64
N THR A 441 -16.18 3.00 8.26
CA THR A 441 -15.19 3.27 9.32
C THR A 441 -14.05 4.14 8.84
N CYS A 442 -13.59 3.95 7.61
CA CYS A 442 -12.51 4.76 7.05
C CYS A 442 -12.89 6.24 6.94
N LEU A 443 -14.09 6.55 6.44
CA LEU A 443 -14.61 7.91 6.27
C LEU A 443 -14.82 8.58 7.62
N VAL A 444 -15.49 7.89 8.56
CA VAL A 444 -15.71 8.43 9.90
C VAL A 444 -14.38 8.65 10.62
N GLY A 445 -13.46 7.70 10.53
CA GLY A 445 -12.13 7.80 11.12
C GLY A 445 -11.34 8.98 10.58
N PHE A 446 -11.35 9.16 9.25
CA PHE A 446 -10.75 10.32 8.59
C PHE A 446 -11.33 11.63 9.09
N VAL A 447 -12.65 11.80 9.08
CA VAL A 447 -13.32 13.04 9.48
C VAL A 447 -13.08 13.33 10.96
N ALA A 448 -13.23 12.32 11.83
CA ALA A 448 -13.03 12.47 13.27
C ALA A 448 -11.60 12.89 13.60
N SER A 449 -10.59 12.21 13.05
CA SER A 449 -9.19 12.56 13.27
C SER A 449 -8.83 13.92 12.67
N ALA A 450 -9.29 14.24 11.46
CA ALA A 450 -9.03 15.52 10.82
C ALA A 450 -9.61 16.69 11.63
N ALA A 451 -10.89 16.59 12.03
CA ALA A 451 -11.57 17.62 12.80
C ALA A 451 -10.92 17.80 14.18
N LEU A 452 -10.68 16.70 14.90
CA LEU A 452 -10.07 16.76 16.22
C LEU A 452 -8.64 17.31 16.17
N TYR A 453 -7.84 16.88 15.19
CA TYR A 453 -6.49 17.41 15.01
C TYR A 453 -6.51 18.91 14.70
N ALA A 454 -7.38 19.35 13.79
CA ALA A 454 -7.52 20.77 13.46
C ALA A 454 -7.89 21.63 14.67
N LEU A 455 -8.77 21.12 15.56
CA LEU A 455 -9.17 21.80 16.79
C LEU A 455 -8.01 21.87 17.80
N LEU A 456 -7.38 20.74 18.09
CA LEU A 456 -6.29 20.66 19.07
C LEU A 456 -5.04 21.43 18.61
N ARG A 457 -4.80 21.52 17.30
CA ARG A 457 -3.64 22.23 16.74
C ARG A 457 -3.80 23.75 16.78
N ARG A 458 -5.04 24.26 16.77
CA ARG A 458 -5.36 25.70 16.87
C ARG A 458 -5.44 26.21 18.30
N ALA A 459 -5.65 25.33 19.28
CA ALA A 459 -5.71 25.72 20.68
C ALA A 459 -4.37 26.34 21.12
N PRO A 460 -4.37 27.50 21.80
CA PRO A 460 -3.15 28.09 22.36
C PRO A 460 -2.48 27.08 23.28
N ARG A 461 -1.19 26.80 23.06
CA ARG A 461 -0.40 26.02 24.01
C ARG A 461 -0.27 26.85 25.28
N THR A 462 -1.06 26.55 26.31
CA THR A 462 -0.84 27.08 27.66
C THR A 462 0.52 26.55 28.10
N GLY A 463 1.48 27.48 28.22
CA GLY A 463 2.89 27.21 28.47
C GLY A 463 3.19 26.60 29.83
#